data_AF-A0A0F9TUJ4-F1
#
_entry.id   AF-A0A0F9TUJ4-F1
#
_cell.length_a   1.000
_cell.length_b   1.000
_cell.length_c   1.000
_cell.angle_alpha   90.00
_cell.angle_beta   90.00
_cell.angle_gamma   90.00
#
_symmetry.space_group_name_H-M   'P 1'
#
loop_
_entity.id
_entity.type
_entity.pdbx_description
1 polymer ?
#
loop_
_entity_poly.entity_id
_entity_poly.type
_entity_poly.pdbx_seq_one_letter_code
_entity_poly.pdbx_strand_id
1 'polypeptide(L)'
;MIIFYANDTVSNENFTQVLVRKDIYKPKIAIVSPNQNNLFNDTAPLFNVEITDPNLHKMWYTIDDGFINKTFDTNETINQGLWSLGSKISVNLKNKLEKFRLKTKMRIL
;
A
#
# COMPACT_ATOMS: atom_id res chain seq x y z
N MET A 1 12.31 22.37 -10.74
CA MET A 1 12.07 22.64 -12.17
C MET A 1 13.33 22.21 -12.91
N ILE A 2 13.19 21.49 -14.01
CA ILE A 2 14.31 21.08 -14.86
C ILE A 2 14.11 21.73 -16.23
N ILE A 3 15.15 22.36 -16.75
CA ILE A 3 15.14 23.03 -18.05
C ILE A 3 16.09 22.26 -18.97
N PHE A 4 15.60 21.92 -20.15
CA PHE A 4 16.38 21.26 -21.18
C PHE A 4 16.57 22.22 -22.34
N TYR A 5 17.82 22.43 -22.73
CA TYR A 5 18.20 23.26 -23.85
C TYR A 5 18.63 22.38 -25.02
N ALA A 6 18.24 22.77 -26.23
CA ALA A 6 18.71 22.19 -27.47
C ALA A 6 19.24 23.31 -28.36
N ASN A 7 20.43 23.11 -28.91
CA ASN A 7 21.02 23.98 -29.91
C ASN A 7 21.32 23.16 -31.16
N ASP A 8 20.93 23.65 -32.33
CA ASP A 8 21.27 23.04 -33.61
C ASP A 8 22.61 23.57 -34.17
N THR A 9 23.11 22.94 -35.24
CA THR A 9 24.41 23.31 -35.84
C THR A 9 24.40 24.67 -36.52
N VAL A 10 23.23 25.30 -36.67
CA VAL A 10 23.04 26.64 -37.24
C VAL A 10 22.80 27.68 -36.14
N SER A 11 23.06 27.31 -34.88
CA SER A 11 22.96 28.16 -33.70
C SER A 11 21.53 28.57 -33.32
N ASN A 12 20.51 27.83 -33.74
CA ASN A 12 19.16 28.02 -33.21
C ASN A 12 19.05 27.33 -31.85
N GLU A 13 18.71 28.11 -30.82
CA GLU A 13 18.48 27.60 -29.48
C GLU A 13 16.99 27.53 -29.16
N ASN A 14 16.58 26.43 -28.55
CA ASN A 14 15.25 26.30 -27.97
C ASN A 14 15.35 25.57 -26.63
N PHE A 15 14.35 25.75 -25.77
CA PHE A 15 14.28 25.05 -24.51
C PHE A 15 12.89 24.49 -24.23
N THR A 16 12.86 23.45 -23.41
CA THR A 16 11.63 22.95 -22.80
C THR A 16 11.80 22.86 -21.30
N GLN A 17 10.70 23.00 -20.57
CA GLN A 17 10.70 22.98 -19.11
C GLN A 17 9.82 21.85 -18.61
N VAL A 18 10.33 21.11 -17.61
CA VAL A 18 9.62 20.03 -16.94
C VAL A 18 9.57 20.32 -15.45
N LEU A 19 8.34 20.35 -14.91
CA LEU A 19 8.11 20.39 -13.47
C LEU A 19 8.14 18.95 -12.94
N VAL A 20 9.02 18.68 -11.97
CA VAL A 20 9.10 17.39 -11.27
C VAL A 20 8.72 17.62 -9.82
N ARG A 21 7.79 16.82 -9.29
CA ARG A 21 7.36 16.88 -7.89
C ARG A 21 7.51 15.51 -7.24
N LYS A 22 8.17 15.49 -6.10
CA LYS A 22 8.21 14.31 -5.25
C LYS A 22 7.12 14.44 -4.19
N ASP A 23 6.32 13.39 -4.04
CA ASP A 23 5.47 13.26 -2.86
C ASP A 23 6.33 13.07 -1.60
N ILE A 24 6.09 13.91 -0.60
CA ILE A 24 6.79 13.90 0.68
C ILE A 24 5.86 13.53 1.84
N TYR A 25 4.56 13.42 1.59
CA TYR A 25 3.59 13.09 2.63
C TYR A 25 3.52 11.58 2.79
N LYS A 26 3.61 11.14 4.04
CA LYS A 26 3.39 9.74 4.36
C LYS A 26 1.89 9.50 4.58
N PRO A 27 1.34 8.42 4.04
CA PRO A 27 -0.02 8.00 4.34
C PRO A 27 -0.16 7.74 5.83
N LYS A 28 -1.26 8.19 6.41
CA LYS A 28 -1.69 7.82 7.76
C LYS A 28 -2.67 6.68 7.64
N ILE A 29 -2.44 5.62 8.42
CA ILE A 29 -3.25 4.41 8.40
C ILE A 29 -3.73 4.16 9.83
N ALA A 30 -5.05 4.10 10.02
CA ALA A 30 -5.68 3.67 11.26
C ALA A 30 -6.46 2.38 11.00
N ILE A 31 -6.24 1.37 11.83
CA ILE A 31 -7.01 0.13 11.80
C ILE A 31 -8.17 0.32 12.79
N VAL A 32 -9.39 0.43 12.26
CA VAL A 32 -10.61 0.56 13.07
C VAL A 32 -11.10 -0.82 13.50
N SER A 33 -10.96 -1.82 12.62
CA SER A 33 -11.19 -3.22 12.96
C SER A 33 -10.40 -4.14 12.03
N PRO A 34 -10.02 -5.34 12.48
CA PRO A 34 -10.22 -5.90 13.83
C PRO A 34 -9.30 -5.30 14.90
N ASN A 35 -9.66 -5.41 16.19
CA ASN A 35 -8.79 -4.95 17.27
C ASN A 35 -7.68 -5.97 17.54
N GLN A 36 -6.62 -5.50 18.19
CA GLN A 36 -5.57 -6.37 18.70
C GLN A 36 -6.17 -7.44 19.63
N ASN A 37 -5.70 -8.68 19.48
CA ASN A 37 -6.14 -9.86 20.24
C ASN A 37 -7.55 -10.40 19.94
N ASN A 38 -8.24 -9.89 18.91
CA ASN A 38 -9.45 -10.57 18.44
C ASN A 38 -9.11 -11.99 17.93
N LEU A 39 -9.88 -12.97 18.39
CA LEU A 39 -9.79 -14.34 17.92
C LEU A 39 -10.75 -14.54 16.75
N PHE A 40 -10.23 -15.12 15.67
CA PHE A 40 -10.98 -15.45 14.47
C PHE A 40 -10.80 -16.93 14.17
N ASN A 41 -11.87 -17.58 13.71
CA ASN A 41 -11.84 -18.99 13.34
C ASN A 41 -11.36 -19.14 11.89
N ASP A 42 -11.76 -20.23 11.24
CA ASP A 42 -11.41 -20.51 9.85
C ASP A 42 -12.04 -19.54 8.86
N THR A 43 -13.09 -18.82 9.24
CA THR A 43 -13.70 -17.77 8.42
C THR A 43 -12.89 -16.50 8.48
N ALA A 44 -12.54 -15.95 7.32
CA ALA A 44 -11.79 -14.72 7.23
C ALA A 44 -12.60 -13.53 7.76
N PRO A 45 -12.00 -12.67 8.61
CA PRO A 45 -12.71 -11.50 9.14
C PRO A 45 -12.80 -10.37 8.12
N LEU A 46 -13.77 -9.50 8.33
CA LEU A 46 -13.81 -8.18 7.72
C LEU A 46 -12.76 -7.27 8.38
N PHE A 47 -12.10 -6.45 7.56
CA PHE A 47 -11.24 -5.38 8.05
C PHE A 47 -11.88 -4.03 7.73
N ASN A 48 -11.71 -3.08 8.65
CA ASN A 48 -12.06 -1.68 8.48
C ASN A 48 -10.82 -0.84 8.76
N VAL A 49 -10.36 -0.10 7.75
CA VAL A 49 -9.20 0.78 7.84
C VAL A 49 -9.57 2.17 7.35
N GLU A 50 -8.97 3.17 7.98
CA GLU A 50 -9.02 4.55 7.55
C GLU A 50 -7.64 4.95 7.07
N ILE A 51 -7.55 5.31 5.79
CA ILE A 51 -6.30 5.72 5.15
C ILE A 51 -6.45 7.16 4.67
N THR A 52 -5.57 8.04 5.15
CA THR A 52 -5.54 9.44 4.76
C THR A 52 -4.20 9.77 4.13
N ASP A 53 -4.22 10.15 2.85
CA ASP A 53 -3.05 10.56 2.08
C ASP A 53 -3.48 11.51 0.94
N PRO A 54 -2.89 12.71 0.82
CA PRO A 54 -3.19 13.66 -0.26
C PRO A 54 -2.91 13.12 -1.67
N ASN A 55 -2.01 12.16 -1.81
CA ASN A 55 -1.55 11.59 -3.07
C ASN A 55 -1.60 10.04 -3.06
N LEU A 56 -2.64 9.48 -2.43
CA LEU A 56 -2.81 8.03 -2.33
C LEU A 56 -2.82 7.38 -3.73
N HIS A 57 -1.96 6.39 -3.94
CA HIS A 57 -1.87 5.68 -5.22
C HIS A 57 -2.35 4.24 -5.13
N LYS A 58 -1.84 3.46 -4.18
CA LYS A 58 -2.21 2.04 -4.01
C LYS A 58 -2.21 1.64 -2.55
N MET A 59 -3.14 0.76 -2.20
CA MET A 59 -3.27 0.13 -0.88
C MET A 59 -3.15 -1.37 -1.04
N TRP A 60 -2.45 -2.03 -0.12
CA TRP A 60 -2.42 -3.47 -0.06
C TRP A 60 -2.19 -3.98 1.37
N TYR A 61 -2.59 -5.21 1.60
CA TYR A 61 -2.35 -5.94 2.83
C TYR A 61 -1.62 -7.26 2.55
N THR A 62 -0.98 -7.79 3.59
CA THR A 62 -0.39 -9.12 3.62
C THR A 62 -0.71 -9.76 4.97
N ILE A 63 -0.86 -11.08 4.97
CA ILE A 63 -1.06 -11.90 6.18
C ILE A 63 0.01 -13.00 6.32
N ASP A 64 1.05 -12.92 5.47
CA ASP A 64 2.13 -13.88 5.33
C ASP A 64 3.47 -13.15 5.26
N ASP A 65 3.68 -12.14 6.11
CA ASP A 65 4.95 -11.39 6.21
C ASP A 65 5.44 -10.74 4.90
N GLY A 66 4.55 -10.55 3.92
CA GLY A 66 4.83 -9.90 2.64
C GLY A 66 5.14 -10.83 1.48
N PHE A 67 4.97 -12.16 1.63
CA PHE A 67 5.09 -13.09 0.51
C PHE A 67 3.99 -12.85 -0.54
N ILE A 68 2.75 -12.61 -0.10
CA ILE A 68 1.62 -12.29 -0.96
C ILE A 68 1.03 -10.94 -0.54
N ASN A 69 1.02 -10.00 -1.49
CA ASN A 69 0.38 -8.70 -1.32
C ASN A 69 -0.95 -8.70 -2.07
N LYS A 70 -2.05 -8.42 -1.35
CA LYS A 70 -3.38 -8.26 -1.93
C LYS A 70 -3.76 -6.78 -1.95
N THR A 71 -3.99 -6.25 -3.14
CA THR A 71 -4.50 -4.89 -3.34
C THR A 71 -5.98 -4.82 -3.04
N PHE A 72 -6.42 -3.69 -2.49
CA PHE A 72 -7.82 -3.39 -2.19
C PHE A 72 -8.08 -1.89 -2.39
N ASP A 73 -9.34 -1.54 -2.67
CA ASP A 73 -9.78 -0.15 -2.87
C ASP A 73 -10.76 0.32 -1.78
N THR A 74 -11.45 -0.61 -1.13
CA THR A 74 -12.42 -0.35 -0.07
C THR A 74 -12.28 -1.40 1.04
N ASN A 75 -12.90 -1.12 2.19
CA ASN A 75 -12.97 -2.07 3.30
C ASN A 75 -13.71 -3.33 2.87
N GLU A 76 -13.06 -4.48 3.00
CA GLU A 76 -13.58 -5.76 2.54
C GLU A 76 -13.24 -6.89 3.52
N THR A 77 -13.76 -8.08 3.22
CA THR A 77 -13.34 -9.30 3.91
C THR A 77 -11.95 -9.72 3.44
N ILE A 78 -11.07 -10.09 4.37
CA ILE A 78 -9.78 -10.67 4.01
C ILE A 78 -10.03 -11.86 3.08
N ASN A 79 -9.28 -11.93 1.98
CA ASN A 79 -9.39 -13.05 1.04
C ASN A 79 -9.28 -14.40 1.77
N GLN A 80 -10.34 -15.21 1.69
CA GLN A 80 -10.46 -16.47 2.39
C GLN A 80 -9.35 -17.48 2.03
N GLY A 81 -8.93 -17.53 0.76
CA GLY A 81 -7.85 -18.41 0.32
C GLY A 81 -6.52 -18.06 0.99
N LEU A 82 -6.17 -16.77 1.02
CA LEU A 82 -4.99 -16.28 1.75
C LEU A 82 -5.13 -16.55 3.25
N TRP A 83 -6.31 -16.27 3.83
CA TRP A 83 -6.59 -16.49 5.25
C TRP A 83 -6.34 -17.94 5.66
N SER A 84 -6.82 -18.89 4.86
CA SER A 84 -6.62 -20.32 5.09
C SER A 84 -5.17 -20.79 4.88
N LEU A 85 -4.39 -20.13 4.01
CA LEU A 85 -2.96 -20.40 3.84
C LEU A 85 -2.13 -19.92 5.04
N GLY A 86 -2.41 -18.70 5.53
CA GLY A 86 -1.77 -18.16 6.73
C GLY A 86 -2.03 -19.01 7.98
N SER A 87 -3.22 -19.63 8.09
CA SER A 87 -3.56 -20.59 9.16
C SER A 87 -2.72 -21.87 9.13
N LYS A 88 -2.20 -22.27 7.97
CA LYS A 88 -1.40 -23.49 7.82
C LYS A 88 0.09 -23.27 8.11
N ILE A 89 0.59 -22.05 7.88
CA ILE A 89 2.02 -21.71 8.03
C ILE A 89 2.33 -21.17 9.44
N SER A 90 1.34 -20.62 10.16
CA SER A 90 1.53 -20.07 11.50
C SER A 90 0.83 -20.95 12.55
N VAL A 91 1.65 -21.63 13.36
CA VAL A 91 1.24 -22.26 14.61
C VAL A 91 0.55 -21.21 15.50
N ASN A 92 -0.71 -21.47 15.85
CA ASN A 92 -1.58 -20.72 16.77
C ASN A 92 -2.12 -19.33 16.33
N LEU A 93 -3.45 -19.14 16.49
CA LEU A 93 -4.21 -17.94 16.10
C LEU A 93 -3.72 -16.62 16.74
N LYS A 94 -3.03 -16.69 17.89
CA LYS A 94 -2.39 -15.53 18.53
C LYS A 94 -1.29 -14.89 17.68
N ASN A 95 -0.67 -15.62 16.76
CA ASN A 95 0.47 -15.15 15.94
C ASN A 95 0.05 -14.48 14.63
N LYS A 96 -1.26 -14.36 14.34
CA LYS A 96 -1.77 -14.03 13.00
C LYS A 96 -2.02 -12.53 12.76
N LEU A 97 -2.33 -11.77 13.81
CA LEU A 97 -2.52 -10.31 13.75
C LEU A 97 -1.19 -9.53 13.75
N GLU A 98 -0.13 -10.05 14.37
CA GLU A 98 1.20 -9.40 14.37
C GLU A 98 1.83 -9.33 12.97
N LYS A 99 1.36 -10.17 12.05
CA LYS A 99 1.85 -10.25 10.67
C LYS A 99 1.06 -9.39 9.69
N PHE A 100 -0.07 -8.82 10.11
CA PHE A 100 -0.86 -7.94 9.27
C PHE A 100 -0.13 -6.61 9.10
N ARG A 101 0.48 -6.43 7.92
CA ARG A 101 1.21 -5.21 7.57
C ARG A 101 0.50 -4.52 6.42
N LEU A 102 -0.08 -3.35 6.72
CA LEU A 102 -0.57 -2.44 5.69
C LEU A 102 0.61 -1.64 5.15
N LYS A 103 0.73 -1.62 3.83
CA LYS A 103 1.70 -0.79 3.13
C LYS A 103 1.01 -0.08 1.97
N THR A 104 1.58 1.05 1.62
CA THR A 104 1.09 1.98 0.62
C THR A 104 2.28 2.44 -0.20
N LYS A 105 2.04 2.76 -1.47
CA LYS A 105 3.08 3.21 -2.41
C LYS A 105 2.77 4.64 -2.80
N MET A 106 3.73 5.54 -2.63
CA MET A 106 3.64 6.92 -3.13
C MET A 106 3.75 6.94 -4.67
N ARG A 107 3.09 7.91 -5.30
CA ARG A 107 3.23 8.23 -6.73
C ARG A 107 4.25 9.36 -6.88
N ILE A 108 5.14 9.25 -7.87
CA ILE A 108 5.99 10.37 -8.31
C ILE A 108 5.16 11.15 -9.34
N LEU A 109 5.10 12.48 -9.20
CA LEU A 109 4.31 13.39 -10.03
C LEU A 109 5.18 14.28 -10.91
#